data_AF-A0A2T7L9T1-F1
#
_entry.id   AF-A0A2T7L9T1-F1
#
_cell.length_a   1.000
_cell.length_b   1.000
_cell.length_c   1.000
_cell.angle_alpha   90.00
_cell.angle_beta   90.00
_cell.angle_gamma   90.00
#
_symmetry.space_group_name_H-M   'P 1'
#
loop_
_entity.id
_entity.type
_entity.pdbx_description
1 polymer ?
#
loop_
_entity_poly.entity_id
_entity_poly.type
_entity_poly.pdbx_seq_one_letter_code
_entity_poly.pdbx_strand_id
1 'polypeptide(L)'
;MLDIGYSLSRRFPDPPQTDYRRADVRALRHDLFSGDVYLADTKADREVSTAWGWVPVLDFAWALCDIVEQIDQDPRGNRSHRRQYAELDFTESSDVMIFERRFGWVDVEADWMPGDEPPLTFGHSLLRREARDFLHDLIADLSDLHDGLADNPVIWDLQARFPRI
;
A
#
# COMPACT_ATOMS: atom_id res chain seq x y z
N MET A 1 16.64 -4.13 -2.15
CA MET A 1 16.14 -2.77 -2.44
C MET A 1 14.65 -2.95 -2.52
N LEU A 2 13.89 -2.13 -1.82
CA LEU A 2 12.44 -2.29 -1.80
C LEU A 2 11.89 -1.72 -3.11
N ASP A 3 11.08 -2.52 -3.80
CA ASP A 3 10.24 -2.11 -4.91
C ASP A 3 8.78 -2.42 -4.55
N ILE A 4 7.88 -1.52 -4.89
CA ILE A 4 6.44 -1.65 -4.63
C ILE A 4 5.73 -1.31 -5.93
N GLY A 5 4.84 -2.19 -6.38
CA GLY A 5 4.14 -1.97 -7.63
C GLY A 5 2.75 -2.57 -7.65
N TYR A 6 2.07 -2.34 -8.77
CA TYR A 6 0.69 -2.73 -8.97
C TYR A 6 0.42 -3.12 -10.43
N SER A 7 -0.71 -3.77 -10.65
CA SER A 7 -1.29 -3.94 -11.98
C SER A 7 -2.81 -3.83 -11.90
N LEU A 8 -3.42 -3.14 -12.87
CA LEU A 8 -4.87 -3.02 -12.94
C LEU A 8 -5.50 -4.25 -13.60
N SER A 9 -6.58 -4.72 -13.00
CA SER A 9 -7.30 -5.90 -13.45
C SER A 9 -8.33 -5.55 -14.51
N ARG A 10 -8.30 -6.25 -15.63
CA ARG A 10 -9.37 -6.19 -16.64
C ARG A 10 -10.59 -7.03 -16.27
N ARG A 11 -10.50 -7.86 -15.23
CA ARG A 11 -11.58 -8.76 -14.79
C ARG A 11 -12.65 -8.02 -13.99
N PHE A 12 -12.24 -6.97 -13.28
CA PHE A 12 -13.08 -6.16 -12.42
C PHE A 12 -12.90 -4.68 -12.82
N PRO A 13 -13.40 -4.28 -14.00
CA PRO A 13 -13.29 -2.90 -14.44
C PRO A 13 -14.17 -1.99 -13.58
N ASP A 14 -13.74 -0.74 -13.43
CA ASP A 14 -14.55 0.29 -12.79
C ASP A 14 -15.90 0.46 -13.51
N PRO A 15 -16.96 0.89 -12.80
CA PRO A 15 -18.25 1.16 -13.43
C PRO A 15 -18.12 2.16 -14.58
N PRO A 16 -18.78 1.94 -15.74
CA PRO A 16 -18.57 2.74 -16.95
C PRO A 16 -19.04 4.20 -16.87
N GLN A 17 -19.76 4.58 -15.81
CA GLN A 17 -20.27 5.94 -15.57
C GLN A 17 -19.64 6.58 -14.33
N THR A 18 -18.52 6.05 -13.84
CA THR A 18 -17.82 6.61 -12.69
C THR A 18 -17.37 8.04 -12.98
N ASP A 19 -17.85 8.98 -12.17
CA ASP A 19 -17.34 10.34 -12.09
C ASP A 19 -16.20 10.39 -11.06
N TYR A 20 -14.96 10.18 -11.52
CA TYR A 20 -13.79 10.09 -10.65
C TYR A 20 -13.53 11.37 -9.85
N ARG A 21 -13.97 12.53 -10.36
CA ARG A 21 -13.85 13.81 -9.67
C ARG A 21 -14.72 13.88 -8.41
N ARG A 22 -15.83 13.13 -8.40
CA ARG A 22 -16.83 13.13 -7.32
C ARG A 22 -16.93 11.80 -6.59
N ALA A 23 -16.13 10.80 -6.97
CA ALA A 23 -16.04 9.54 -6.26
C ALA A 23 -15.75 9.82 -4.78
N ASP A 24 -16.57 9.23 -3.90
CA ASP A 24 -16.41 9.40 -2.47
C ASP A 24 -15.26 8.53 -1.93
N VAL A 25 -14.94 8.73 -0.65
CA VAL A 25 -13.85 8.00 0.01
C VAL A 25 -14.08 6.50 -0.03
N ARG A 26 -15.33 6.04 0.12
CA ARG A 26 -15.64 4.61 0.10
C ARG A 26 -15.32 4.02 -1.27
N ALA A 27 -15.77 4.66 -2.34
CA ALA A 27 -15.54 4.19 -3.70
C ALA A 27 -14.03 4.13 -4.01
N LEU A 28 -13.29 5.19 -3.68
CA LEU A 28 -11.83 5.25 -3.88
C LEU A 28 -11.05 4.20 -3.08
N ARG A 29 -11.55 3.84 -1.89
CA ARG A 29 -10.94 2.86 -0.98
C ARG A 29 -11.33 1.41 -1.30
N HIS A 30 -12.49 1.16 -1.89
CA HIS A 30 -13.01 -0.22 -1.91
C HIS A 30 -13.58 -0.67 -3.24
N ASP A 31 -14.12 0.25 -4.04
CA ASP A 31 -14.94 -0.11 -5.19
C ASP A 31 -14.26 0.16 -6.54
N LEU A 32 -13.15 0.93 -6.54
CA LEU A 32 -12.45 1.36 -7.75
C LEU A 32 -11.01 0.84 -7.81
N PHE A 33 -10.45 0.81 -9.02
CA PHE A 33 -9.06 0.47 -9.31
C PHE A 33 -8.69 -0.94 -8.83
N SER A 34 -9.56 -1.92 -9.11
CA SER A 34 -9.30 -3.31 -8.79
C SER A 34 -8.07 -3.83 -9.55
N GLY A 35 -7.22 -4.57 -8.85
CA GLY A 35 -5.94 -4.99 -9.37
C GLY A 35 -5.20 -5.98 -8.49
N ASP A 36 -3.88 -5.95 -8.63
CA ASP A 36 -2.92 -6.70 -7.86
C ASP A 36 -1.79 -5.80 -7.42
N VAL A 37 -1.16 -6.13 -6.29
CA VAL A 37 -0.04 -5.39 -5.72
C VAL A 37 1.09 -6.35 -5.36
N TYR A 38 2.30 -5.81 -5.30
CA TYR A 38 3.47 -6.56 -4.84
C TYR A 38 4.43 -5.69 -4.03
N LEU A 39 5.20 -6.35 -3.16
CA LEU A 39 6.40 -5.81 -2.51
C LEU A 39 7.55 -6.75 -2.80
N ALA A 40 8.68 -6.22 -3.28
CA ALA A 40 9.85 -7.01 -3.62
C ALA A 40 11.12 -6.50 -2.94
N ASP A 41 11.93 -7.42 -2.40
CA ASP A 41 13.35 -7.16 -2.18
C ASP A 41 14.13 -7.59 -3.43
N THR A 42 14.34 -6.65 -4.34
CA THR A 42 15.06 -6.88 -5.60
C THR A 42 16.54 -7.25 -5.42
N LYS A 43 17.11 -7.07 -4.22
CA LYS A 43 18.48 -7.53 -3.93
C LYS A 43 18.51 -8.98 -3.49
N ALA A 44 17.49 -9.40 -2.73
CA ALA A 44 17.38 -10.76 -2.25
C ALA A 44 16.64 -11.68 -3.24
N ASP A 45 16.06 -11.11 -4.31
CA ASP A 45 15.23 -11.81 -5.30
C ASP A 45 14.03 -12.49 -4.64
N ARG A 46 13.32 -11.72 -3.80
CA ARG A 46 12.15 -12.17 -3.03
C ARG A 46 11.00 -11.21 -3.21
N GLU A 47 9.78 -11.73 -3.31
CA GLU A 47 8.58 -10.95 -3.58
C GLU A 47 7.38 -11.52 -2.82
N VAL A 48 6.51 -10.62 -2.38
CA VAL A 48 5.14 -10.93 -1.95
C VAL A 48 4.20 -10.28 -2.94
N SER A 49 3.34 -11.07 -3.58
CA SER A 49 2.35 -10.61 -4.55
C SER A 49 0.97 -11.17 -4.24
N THR A 50 -0.09 -10.41 -4.52
CA THR A 50 -1.48 -10.90 -4.33
C THR A 50 -1.93 -11.83 -5.45
N ALA A 51 -1.81 -11.41 -6.72
CA ALA A 51 -2.26 -12.17 -7.91
C ALA A 51 -3.75 -12.62 -7.88
N TRP A 52 -4.60 -11.91 -7.15
CA TRP A 52 -6.04 -12.15 -7.02
C TRP A 52 -6.87 -11.35 -8.05
N GLY A 53 -6.45 -10.12 -8.37
CA GLY A 53 -7.02 -9.23 -9.37
C GLY A 53 -8.18 -8.37 -8.91
N TRP A 54 -8.55 -8.40 -7.62
CA TRP A 54 -9.64 -7.60 -7.06
C TRP A 54 -9.17 -6.61 -5.99
N VAL A 55 -7.86 -6.55 -5.70
CA VAL A 55 -7.32 -5.67 -4.66
C VAL A 55 -7.54 -4.21 -5.08
N PRO A 56 -8.20 -3.37 -4.26
CA PRO A 56 -8.29 -1.94 -4.55
C PRO A 56 -6.91 -1.30 -4.41
N VAL A 57 -6.21 -1.07 -5.53
CA VAL A 57 -4.77 -0.75 -5.47
C VAL A 57 -4.48 0.60 -4.82
N LEU A 58 -5.40 1.57 -4.96
CA LEU A 58 -5.32 2.88 -4.30
C LEU A 58 -5.49 2.75 -2.78
N ASP A 59 -6.37 1.87 -2.34
CA ASP A 59 -6.58 1.56 -0.92
C ASP A 59 -5.35 0.97 -0.29
N PHE A 60 -4.73 0.01 -0.98
CA PHE A 60 -3.49 -0.60 -0.54
C PHE A 60 -2.39 0.44 -0.36
N ALA A 61 -2.18 1.33 -1.35
CA ALA A 61 -1.17 2.39 -1.26
C ALA A 61 -1.45 3.35 -0.09
N TRP A 62 -2.72 3.71 0.10
CA TRP A 62 -3.17 4.55 1.21
C TRP A 62 -2.93 3.85 2.55
N ALA A 63 -3.44 2.63 2.71
CA ALA A 63 -3.33 1.83 3.94
C ALA A 63 -1.87 1.57 4.31
N LEU A 64 -1.00 1.29 3.33
CA LEU A 64 0.42 1.12 3.54
C LEU A 64 1.05 2.39 4.14
N CYS A 65 0.72 3.57 3.61
CA CYS A 65 1.19 4.83 4.20
C CYS A 65 0.69 5.01 5.64
N ASP A 66 -0.58 4.72 5.91
CA ASP A 66 -1.16 4.78 7.26
C ASP A 66 -0.45 3.83 8.24
N ILE A 67 -0.20 2.59 7.82
CA ILE A 67 0.48 1.55 8.60
C ILE A 67 1.91 1.95 8.93
N VAL A 68 2.64 2.51 7.96
CA VAL A 68 4.04 2.91 8.18
C VAL A 68 4.16 4.05 9.20
N GLU A 69 3.17 4.95 9.26
CA GLU A 69 3.09 5.96 10.33
C GLU A 69 2.62 5.33 11.66
N GLN A 70 1.69 4.38 11.64
CA GLN A 70 1.20 3.68 12.84
C GLN A 70 2.34 2.95 13.57
N ILE A 71 3.19 2.24 12.85
CA ILE A 71 4.35 1.55 13.44
C ILE A 71 5.49 2.50 13.83
N ASP A 72 5.35 3.81 13.57
CA ASP A 72 6.29 4.86 13.97
C ASP A 72 5.92 5.62 15.25
N GLN A 73 4.86 5.23 15.94
CA GLN A 73 4.34 5.99 17.09
C GLN A 73 5.19 5.93 18.36
N ASP A 74 6.17 5.02 18.48
CA ASP A 74 7.05 4.97 19.65
C ASP A 74 8.03 6.16 19.65
N PRO A 75 8.04 7.03 20.69
CA PRO A 75 8.94 8.18 20.76
C PRO A 75 10.43 7.83 20.73
N ARG A 76 10.80 6.57 21.02
CA ARG A 76 12.18 6.10 20.91
C ARG A 76 12.59 5.80 19.46
N GLY A 77 11.65 5.78 18.52
CA GLY A 77 11.87 5.52 17.10
C GLY A 77 12.73 4.28 16.87
N ASN A 78 13.83 4.44 16.12
CA ASN A 78 14.79 3.37 15.81
C ASN A 78 15.45 2.72 17.05
N ARG A 79 15.40 3.37 18.23
CA ARG A 79 15.93 2.79 19.48
C ARG A 79 14.87 2.01 20.26
N SER A 80 13.63 1.94 19.78
CA SER A 80 12.61 1.15 20.45
C SER A 80 12.90 -0.34 20.31
N HIS A 81 12.92 -1.03 21.45
CA HIS A 81 12.96 -2.48 21.53
C HIS A 81 11.56 -3.10 21.57
N ARG A 82 10.51 -2.28 21.76
CA ARG A 82 9.12 -2.73 21.80
C ARG A 82 8.67 -2.97 20.37
N ARG A 83 8.07 -4.13 20.15
CA ARG A 83 7.43 -4.47 18.88
C ARG A 83 6.25 -3.52 18.67
N GLN A 84 6.25 -2.82 17.54
CA GLN A 84 5.08 -2.12 17.04
C GLN A 84 4.48 -2.97 15.92
N TYR A 85 3.16 -3.06 15.90
CA TYR A 85 2.45 -4.02 15.06
C TYR A 85 1.29 -3.33 14.36
N ALA A 86 1.08 -3.67 13.10
CA ALA A 86 -0.07 -3.26 12.31
C ALA A 86 -0.37 -4.31 11.23
N GLU A 87 -1.64 -4.37 10.83
CA GLU A 87 -2.18 -5.31 9.85
C GLU A 87 -2.80 -4.52 8.70
N LEU A 88 -2.64 -5.06 7.49
CA LEU A 88 -3.38 -4.66 6.30
C LEU A 88 -4.30 -5.83 5.93
N ASP A 89 -5.59 -5.63 6.16
CA ASP A 89 -6.63 -6.59 5.80
C ASP A 89 -7.14 -6.34 4.38
N PHE A 90 -7.45 -7.41 3.66
CA PHE A 90 -8.05 -7.32 2.33
C PHE A 90 -9.55 -7.61 2.40
N THR A 91 -10.38 -6.67 1.92
CA THR A 91 -11.84 -6.69 2.16
C THR A 91 -12.58 -7.95 1.70
N GLU A 92 -12.07 -8.62 0.67
CA GLU A 92 -12.68 -9.82 0.07
C GLU A 92 -11.99 -11.13 0.50
N SER A 93 -11.04 -11.08 1.44
CA SER A 93 -10.36 -12.26 1.99
C SER A 93 -10.22 -12.20 3.52
N SER A 94 -9.87 -13.32 4.13
CA SER A 94 -9.34 -13.35 5.51
C SER A 94 -7.82 -13.18 5.54
N ASP A 95 -7.19 -13.09 4.37
CA ASP A 95 -5.75 -12.90 4.20
C ASP A 95 -5.30 -11.53 4.75
N VAL A 96 -4.12 -11.49 5.36
CA VAL A 96 -3.58 -10.31 6.05
C VAL A 96 -2.09 -10.13 5.74
N MET A 97 -1.68 -8.89 5.51
CA MET A 97 -0.28 -8.50 5.52
C MET A 97 0.09 -7.86 6.86
N ILE A 98 1.13 -8.39 7.50
CA ILE A 98 1.55 -8.06 8.85
C ILE A 98 2.83 -7.24 8.80
N PHE A 99 2.87 -6.14 9.57
CA PHE A 99 4.04 -5.26 9.70
C PHE A 99 4.51 -5.22 11.16
N GLU A 100 5.67 -5.81 11.44
CA GLU A 100 6.30 -5.74 12.77
C GLU A 100 7.55 -4.85 12.72
N ARG A 101 7.53 -3.73 13.47
CA ARG A 101 8.71 -2.87 13.61
C ARG A 101 9.46 -3.14 14.92
N ARG A 102 10.79 -3.27 14.82
CA ARG A 102 11.71 -3.32 15.96
C ARG A 102 13.09 -2.80 15.59
N PHE A 103 13.70 -1.99 16.46
CA PHE A 103 15.05 -1.43 16.25
C PHE A 103 15.25 -0.72 14.88
N GLY A 104 14.19 -0.09 14.37
CA GLY A 104 14.22 0.61 13.07
C GLY A 104 14.12 -0.29 11.84
N TRP A 105 14.02 -1.60 12.03
CA TRP A 105 13.69 -2.59 10.99
C TRP A 105 12.20 -2.90 11.03
N VAL A 106 11.63 -3.22 9.87
CA VAL A 106 10.26 -3.67 9.69
C VAL A 106 10.31 -5.02 8.99
N ASP A 107 9.72 -6.03 9.62
CA ASP A 107 9.42 -7.32 9.02
C ASP A 107 8.01 -7.26 8.43
N VAL A 108 7.88 -7.68 7.17
CA VAL A 108 6.62 -7.76 6.43
C VAL A 108 6.35 -9.21 6.12
N GLU A 109 5.23 -9.72 6.63
CA GLU A 109 4.74 -11.08 6.42
C GLU A 109 3.38 -11.03 5.74
N ALA A 110 3.06 -12.04 4.94
CA ALA A 110 1.75 -12.22 4.35
C ALA A 110 1.32 -13.66 4.61
N ASP A 111 0.14 -13.85 5.19
CA ASP A 111 -0.31 -15.18 5.63
C ASP A 111 -0.62 -16.15 4.47
N TRP A 112 -0.80 -15.62 3.25
CA TRP A 112 -0.91 -16.42 2.03
C TRP A 112 0.43 -16.89 1.46
N MET A 113 1.56 -16.46 2.02
CA MET A 113 2.86 -16.99 1.66
C MET A 113 3.11 -18.37 2.30
N PRO A 114 3.97 -19.21 1.70
CA PRO A 114 4.45 -20.42 2.36
C PRO A 114 5.09 -20.08 3.72
N GLY A 115 4.61 -20.70 4.80
CA GLY A 115 5.04 -20.38 6.16
C GLY A 115 6.49 -20.74 6.51
N ASP A 116 7.24 -21.34 5.59
CA ASP A 116 8.68 -21.59 5.69
C ASP A 116 9.55 -20.48 5.09
N GLU A 117 8.94 -19.51 4.40
CA GLU A 117 9.65 -18.34 3.90
C GLU A 117 9.83 -17.27 5.01
N PRO A 118 11.03 -16.68 5.17
CA PRO A 118 11.23 -15.62 6.14
C PRO A 118 10.46 -14.33 5.74
N PRO A 119 10.17 -13.39 6.65
CA PRO A 119 9.61 -12.09 6.27
C PRO A 119 10.48 -11.35 5.24
N LEU A 120 9.88 -10.40 4.53
CA LEU A 120 10.67 -9.35 3.89
C LEU A 120 11.08 -8.32 4.95
N THR A 121 12.38 -8.08 5.09
CA THR A 121 12.90 -7.17 6.13
C THR A 121 13.51 -5.92 5.52
N PHE A 122 12.99 -4.75 5.90
CA PHE A 122 13.46 -3.45 5.41
C PHE A 122 13.72 -2.46 6.55
N GLY A 123 14.53 -1.44 6.28
CA GLY A 123 14.62 -0.29 7.19
C GLY A 123 13.33 0.51 7.14
N HIS A 124 12.80 0.93 8.30
CA HIS A 124 11.55 1.71 8.38
C HIS A 124 11.62 3.00 7.54
N SER A 125 12.76 3.68 7.52
CA SER A 125 12.96 4.88 6.69
C SER A 125 12.88 4.61 5.19
N LEU A 126 13.39 3.44 4.75
CA LEU A 126 13.27 3.00 3.37
C LEU A 126 11.80 2.70 3.05
N LEU A 127 11.14 1.87 3.87
CA LEU A 127 9.73 1.53 3.70
C LEU A 127 8.83 2.77 3.64
N ARG A 128 9.08 3.75 4.52
CA ARG A 128 8.36 5.03 4.54
C ARG A 128 8.54 5.84 3.28
N ARG A 129 9.76 5.91 2.74
CA ARG A 129 10.02 6.63 1.49
C ARG A 129 9.33 5.93 0.33
N GLU A 130 9.61 4.64 0.13
CA GLU A 130 9.08 3.88 -1.01
C GLU A 130 7.55 3.80 -0.98
N ALA A 131 6.91 3.64 0.20
CA ALA A 131 5.45 3.66 0.31
C ALA A 131 4.84 4.98 -0.17
N ARG A 132 5.48 6.12 0.16
CA ARG A 132 5.00 7.43 -0.27
C ARG A 132 5.28 7.69 -1.74
N ASP A 133 6.46 7.32 -2.23
CA ASP A 133 6.76 7.42 -3.66
C ASP A 133 5.77 6.59 -4.48
N PHE A 134 5.53 5.33 -4.07
CA PHE A 134 4.53 4.45 -4.67
C PHE A 134 3.11 5.08 -4.68
N LEU A 135 2.65 5.64 -3.56
CA LEU A 135 1.35 6.32 -3.51
C LEU A 135 1.25 7.45 -4.54
N HIS A 136 2.30 8.28 -4.65
CA HIS A 136 2.29 9.40 -5.59
C HIS A 136 2.40 8.94 -7.04
N ASP A 137 3.22 7.94 -7.33
CA ASP A 137 3.35 7.36 -8.67
C ASP A 137 2.03 6.70 -9.10
N LEU A 138 1.40 5.92 -8.21
CA LEU A 138 0.09 5.33 -8.46
C LEU A 138 -0.99 6.39 -8.74
N ILE A 139 -1.06 7.46 -7.93
CA ILE A 139 -2.05 8.52 -8.14
C ILE A 139 -1.81 9.23 -9.48
N ALA A 140 -0.55 9.46 -9.86
CA ALA A 140 -0.21 10.06 -11.15
C ALA A 140 -0.67 9.17 -12.31
N ASP A 141 -0.33 7.89 -12.29
CA ASP A 141 -0.75 6.92 -13.30
C ASP A 141 -2.28 6.82 -13.40
N LEU A 142 -2.97 6.67 -12.26
CA LEU A 142 -4.43 6.61 -12.24
C LEU A 142 -5.05 7.92 -12.76
N SER A 143 -4.46 9.06 -12.45
CA SER A 143 -4.96 10.35 -12.93
C SER A 143 -4.82 10.52 -14.45
N ASP A 144 -3.74 9.97 -15.03
CA ASP A 144 -3.53 9.96 -16.48
C ASP A 144 -4.53 9.03 -17.19
N LEU A 145 -4.94 7.94 -16.54
CA LEU A 145 -5.90 6.97 -17.06
C LEU A 145 -7.36 7.39 -16.87
N HIS A 146 -7.67 8.14 -15.80
CA HIS A 146 -9.02 8.41 -15.34
C HIS A 146 -9.29 9.92 -15.24
N ASP A 147 -9.96 10.46 -16.26
CA ASP A 147 -10.26 11.89 -16.35
C ASP A 147 -11.01 12.40 -15.11
N GLY A 148 -10.58 13.56 -14.61
CA GLY A 148 -11.13 14.20 -13.42
C GLY A 148 -10.67 13.62 -12.07
N LEU A 149 -9.94 12.49 -12.02
CA LEU A 149 -9.43 11.95 -10.75
C LEU A 149 -8.47 12.91 -10.04
N ALA A 150 -7.58 13.56 -10.80
CA ALA A 150 -6.67 14.57 -10.28
C ALA A 150 -7.37 15.80 -9.69
N ASP A 151 -8.66 16.03 -10.00
CA ASP A 151 -9.48 17.12 -9.45
C ASP A 151 -10.31 16.68 -8.24
N ASN A 152 -10.17 15.44 -7.77
CA ASN A 152 -10.90 14.93 -6.62
C ASN A 152 -10.28 15.45 -5.30
N PRO A 153 -11.03 16.14 -4.44
CA PRO A 153 -10.50 16.66 -3.17
C PRO A 153 -9.92 15.60 -2.23
N VAL A 154 -10.45 14.37 -2.26
CA VAL A 154 -9.92 13.25 -1.45
C VAL A 154 -8.49 12.92 -1.87
N ILE A 155 -8.20 12.97 -3.18
CA ILE A 155 -6.87 12.73 -3.72
C ILE A 155 -5.90 13.85 -3.30
N TRP A 156 -6.36 15.11 -3.31
CA TRP A 156 -5.56 16.24 -2.82
C TRP A 156 -5.21 16.09 -1.34
N ASP A 157 -6.21 15.81 -0.50
CA ASP A 157 -6.02 15.61 0.93
C ASP A 157 -5.07 14.44 1.20
N LEU A 158 -5.18 13.35 0.44
CA LEU A 158 -4.32 12.18 0.54
C LEU A 158 -2.85 12.50 0.20
N GLN A 159 -2.60 13.16 -0.93
CA GLN A 159 -1.26 13.58 -1.33
C GLN A 159 -0.65 14.59 -0.35
N ALA A 160 -1.47 15.52 0.18
CA ALA A 160 -1.03 16.49 1.18
C ALA A 160 -0.70 15.85 2.53
N ARG A 161 -1.45 14.80 2.92
CA ARG A 161 -1.21 14.03 4.14
C ARG A 161 0.08 13.22 4.07
N PHE A 162 0.43 12.69 2.89
CA PHE A 162 1.61 11.87 2.66
C PHE A 162 2.53 12.46 1.59
N PRO A 163 3.21 13.59 1.85
CA PRO A 163 4.12 14.19 0.87
C PRO A 163 5.36 13.31 0.66
N ARG A 164 5.90 13.31 -0.58
CA ARG A 164 7.21 12.69 -0.88
C ARG A 164 8.32 13.25 0.02
N ILE A 165 9.33 12.42 0.30
CA ILE A 165 10.44 12.71 1.24
C ILE A 165 11.79 12.62 0.52
#